data_AF-A0A6G9YQH4-F1
#
_entry.id   AF-A0A6G9YQH4-F1
#
_cell.length_a   1.000
_cell.length_b   1.000
_cell.length_c   1.000
_cell.angle_alpha   90.00
_cell.angle_beta   90.00
_cell.angle_gamma   90.00
#
_symmetry.space_group_name_H-M   'P 1'
#
loop_
_entity.id
_entity.type
_entity.pdbx_description
1 polymer ?
#
loop_
_entity_poly.entity_id
_entity_poly.type
_entity_poly.pdbx_seq_one_letter_code
_entity_poly.pdbx_strand_id
1 'polypeptide(L)'
;MTRSATGRIRNPIPISKVGVANRTTTRAGIANRPTAVVRAHWATDRRNTAHRPLISRRENIHSIVPADAFRRGGACYTIAPAARVTARPSCAHLPSLGMKTVLAANPRRSARELCTFLLLSYAGAWIVASPMWLTGFHRDSAAQGPSPLAASCMLAMMLVPATVAIALTLREHRWPELPGVLGLRSSASWPLAIVRFASAAMVFVSITAVGLVVASGFGRYHPHLPADWTPIAGMLASALVSVPLYLGEEVGWQGYMLPRMLRFGAARGVTLGGIVWGLWHLPMTALGGSYPGHSLLVAVPAAVICAVGVGAVIAWIRLWSGSVWPAVAAHLGFNEFALPLTKFLAAPGSTPDPLIAGPLGVTTWPALLVVAGAALLHLHGGRRTTGTTRS
;
A
#
# COMPACT_ATOMS: atom_id res chain seq x y z
N MET A 1 -16.83 69.80 28.07
CA MET A 1 -17.33 70.93 27.26
C MET A 1 -17.21 70.56 25.79
N THR A 2 -18.21 70.95 24.95
CA THR A 2 -18.14 71.24 23.49
C THR A 2 -17.37 70.34 22.49
N ARG A 3 -17.83 70.06 21.25
CA ARG A 3 -19.16 70.10 20.55
C ARG A 3 -18.96 69.60 19.08
N SER A 4 -19.97 68.97 18.45
CA SER A 4 -20.19 68.88 16.96
C SER A 4 -19.15 68.09 16.11
N ALA A 5 -19.43 67.50 14.92
CA ALA A 5 -20.62 67.43 14.04
C ALA A 5 -20.62 66.08 13.26
N THR A 6 -21.63 65.21 13.37
CA THR A 6 -22.74 64.93 12.40
C THR A 6 -22.40 64.66 10.92
N GLY A 7 -22.72 63.44 10.44
CA GLY A 7 -22.83 63.04 9.02
C GLY A 7 -23.89 61.92 8.82
N ARG A 8 -24.54 61.86 7.64
CA ARG A 8 -25.87 61.22 7.37
C ARG A 8 -25.92 60.81 5.87
N ILE A 9 -26.75 59.89 5.30
CA ILE A 9 -28.08 59.30 5.59
C ILE A 9 -28.16 57.80 5.15
N ARG A 10 -28.83 56.96 5.97
CA ARG A 10 -29.67 55.75 5.72
C ARG A 10 -29.53 54.82 4.46
N ASN A 11 -29.35 53.52 4.78
CA ASN A 11 -29.99 52.26 4.32
C ASN A 11 -31.53 52.34 3.99
N PRO A 12 -32.33 51.26 3.67
CA PRO A 12 -32.08 49.80 3.42
C PRO A 12 -33.00 49.10 2.31
N ILE A 13 -33.14 47.76 2.41
CA ILE A 13 -34.25 46.81 2.01
C ILE A 13 -34.31 46.21 0.56
N PRO A 14 -35.13 45.16 0.24
CA PRO A 14 -34.63 43.77 0.02
C PRO A 14 -35.08 43.14 -1.32
N ILE A 15 -34.87 41.81 -1.49
CA ILE A 15 -35.62 41.00 -2.47
C ILE A 15 -36.18 39.74 -1.80
N SER A 16 -37.48 39.50 -1.99
CA SER A 16 -38.26 38.39 -1.44
C SER A 16 -38.58 37.31 -2.50
N LYS A 17 -39.17 36.20 -2.05
CA LYS A 17 -39.56 35.03 -2.88
C LYS A 17 -40.86 35.26 -3.69
N VAL A 18 -41.10 34.28 -4.58
CA VAL A 18 -42.39 33.76 -5.11
C VAL A 18 -42.65 34.05 -6.60
N GLY A 19 -42.94 32.99 -7.37
CA GLY A 19 -43.37 33.06 -8.77
C GLY A 19 -43.38 31.70 -9.47
N VAL A 20 -44.55 31.04 -9.57
CA VAL A 20 -44.76 29.76 -10.27
C VAL A 20 -45.33 30.02 -11.68
N ALA A 21 -44.87 29.31 -12.71
CA ALA A 21 -45.67 29.05 -13.92
C ALA A 21 -45.16 27.85 -14.75
N ASN A 22 -46.04 26.87 -14.98
CA ASN A 22 -45.90 25.86 -16.03
C ASN A 22 -46.16 26.48 -17.42
N ARG A 23 -45.50 25.98 -18.47
CA ARG A 23 -46.17 25.72 -19.75
C ARG A 23 -45.72 24.41 -20.39
N THR A 24 -46.72 23.56 -20.65
CA THR A 24 -46.67 22.35 -21.47
C THR A 24 -46.98 22.67 -22.94
N THR A 25 -47.08 21.61 -23.76
CA THR A 25 -47.56 21.55 -25.16
C THR A 25 -46.51 21.93 -26.24
N THR A 26 -46.37 21.20 -27.37
CA THR A 26 -47.07 19.99 -27.88
C THR A 26 -46.29 19.31 -29.02
N ARG A 27 -46.46 17.97 -29.20
CA ARG A 27 -46.57 17.17 -30.47
C ARG A 27 -45.62 17.45 -31.67
N ALA A 28 -45.26 16.51 -32.55
CA ALA A 28 -45.49 15.06 -32.76
C ALA A 28 -44.40 14.58 -33.75
N GLY A 29 -44.14 13.28 -34.01
CA GLY A 29 -44.67 12.02 -33.50
C GLY A 29 -44.24 10.84 -34.39
N ILE A 30 -44.80 9.65 -34.14
CA ILE A 30 -44.96 8.52 -35.10
C ILE A 30 -43.62 7.85 -35.56
N ALA A 31 -43.17 6.78 -34.89
CA ALA A 31 -43.43 5.36 -35.20
C ALA A 31 -42.46 4.78 -36.28
N ASN A 32 -42.19 3.47 -36.40
CA ASN A 32 -42.77 2.31 -35.73
C ASN A 32 -41.70 1.18 -35.58
N ARG A 33 -41.91 0.22 -34.67
CA ARG A 33 -41.15 -1.06 -34.67
C ARG A 33 -41.67 -1.99 -35.77
N PRO A 34 -40.92 -3.06 -36.09
CA PRO A 34 -41.55 -4.37 -35.95
C PRO A 34 -40.75 -5.36 -35.08
N THR A 35 -41.48 -6.30 -34.50
CA THR A 35 -41.01 -7.42 -33.67
C THR A 35 -40.88 -8.71 -34.47
N ALA A 36 -39.84 -9.52 -34.22
CA ALA A 36 -39.84 -10.97 -34.47
C ALA A 36 -38.88 -11.64 -33.45
N VAL A 37 -39.39 -12.36 -32.46
CA VAL A 37 -39.67 -13.82 -32.43
C VAL A 37 -38.44 -14.66 -32.05
N VAL A 38 -38.61 -15.41 -30.96
CA VAL A 38 -37.67 -16.42 -30.43
C VAL A 38 -37.74 -17.71 -31.25
N ARG A 39 -36.59 -18.36 -31.49
CA ARG A 39 -36.52 -19.82 -31.64
C ARG A 39 -35.16 -20.36 -31.19
N ALA A 40 -35.20 -21.30 -30.25
CA ALA A 40 -34.10 -22.22 -29.99
C ALA A 40 -34.22 -23.44 -30.91
N HIS A 41 -33.09 -24.02 -31.32
CA HIS A 41 -33.05 -25.37 -31.92
C HIS A 41 -31.91 -26.19 -31.31
N TRP A 42 -32.28 -27.33 -30.75
CA TRP A 42 -31.39 -28.47 -30.56
C TRP A 42 -31.31 -29.24 -31.88
N ALA A 43 -30.13 -29.78 -32.20
CA ALA A 43 -30.01 -30.85 -33.19
C ALA A 43 -28.89 -31.81 -32.77
N THR A 44 -29.24 -33.07 -32.59
CA THR A 44 -28.36 -34.21 -32.30
C THR A 44 -28.25 -35.11 -33.52
N ASP A 45 -27.03 -35.54 -33.88
CA ASP A 45 -26.68 -36.87 -34.42
C ASP A 45 -25.22 -36.84 -34.90
N ARG A 46 -24.50 -37.93 -35.19
CA ARG A 46 -24.35 -39.32 -34.69
C ARG A 46 -23.30 -39.97 -35.62
N ARG A 47 -22.41 -40.79 -35.05
CA ARG A 47 -21.80 -42.02 -35.63
C ARG A 47 -21.08 -41.98 -37.00
N ASN A 48 -19.79 -42.34 -36.98
CA ASN A 48 -19.25 -43.61 -37.52
C ASN A 48 -17.84 -43.84 -36.91
N THR A 49 -17.49 -44.98 -36.30
CA THR A 49 -17.10 -46.31 -36.85
C THR A 49 -15.89 -46.26 -37.81
N ALA A 50 -14.94 -47.21 -37.86
CA ALA A 50 -14.49 -48.29 -36.95
C ALA A 50 -13.14 -48.89 -37.48
N HIS A 51 -12.57 -49.89 -36.77
CA HIS A 51 -11.40 -50.77 -37.11
C HIS A 51 -9.98 -50.15 -36.91
N ARG A 52 -8.98 -50.70 -36.18
CA ARG A 52 -8.43 -52.07 -35.82
C ARG A 52 -7.09 -52.33 -36.58
N PRO A 53 -6.16 -53.22 -36.13
CA PRO A 53 -5.71 -53.58 -34.76
C PRO A 53 -4.19 -54.01 -34.62
N LEU A 54 -3.79 -54.54 -33.43
CA LEU A 54 -2.58 -55.38 -33.10
C LEU A 54 -1.23 -54.63 -32.91
N ILE A 55 -0.22 -55.05 -32.10
CA ILE A 55 0.36 -56.40 -31.80
C ILE A 55 0.94 -56.54 -30.34
N SER A 56 0.98 -57.79 -29.80
CA SER A 56 1.76 -58.40 -28.66
C SER A 56 1.81 -57.74 -27.27
N ARG A 57 1.30 -58.35 -26.18
CA ARG A 57 1.78 -59.55 -25.40
C ARG A 57 3.04 -59.34 -24.53
N ARG A 58 2.88 -59.58 -23.21
CA ARG A 58 3.66 -60.57 -22.43
C ARG A 58 2.85 -61.06 -21.22
N GLU A 59 3.02 -62.33 -20.87
CA GLU A 59 2.27 -63.08 -19.84
C GLU A 59 3.09 -63.28 -18.55
N ASN A 60 2.41 -63.70 -17.48
CA ASN A 60 2.83 -64.52 -16.31
C ASN A 60 1.82 -64.22 -15.18
N ILE A 61 0.75 -64.98 -14.91
CA ILE A 61 0.59 -66.40 -14.53
C ILE A 61 1.26 -66.75 -13.18
N HIS A 62 0.41 -66.99 -12.17
CA HIS A 62 0.42 -68.04 -11.12
C HIS A 62 -0.79 -67.77 -10.20
N SER A 63 -1.92 -68.50 -10.28
CA SER A 63 -2.25 -69.82 -9.67
C SER A 63 -2.55 -69.78 -8.15
N ILE A 64 -3.53 -70.47 -7.53
CA ILE A 64 -4.69 -71.29 -7.98
C ILE A 64 -5.67 -71.50 -6.76
N VAL A 65 -6.97 -71.19 -6.94
CA VAL A 65 -8.23 -71.80 -6.36
C VAL A 65 -8.36 -71.95 -4.78
N PRO A 66 -9.42 -72.52 -4.14
CA PRO A 66 -10.36 -71.72 -3.29
C PRO A 66 -10.70 -72.29 -1.88
N ALA A 67 -11.61 -71.64 -1.14
CA ALA A 67 -12.81 -72.21 -0.46
C ALA A 67 -13.26 -71.46 0.82
N ASP A 68 -14.52 -71.01 0.80
CA ASP A 68 -15.55 -70.92 1.85
C ASP A 68 -15.33 -70.35 3.28
N ALA A 69 -16.29 -69.47 3.60
CA ALA A 69 -17.01 -69.30 4.88
C ALA A 69 -16.24 -68.91 6.16
N PHE A 70 -16.49 -67.69 6.65
CA PHE A 70 -17.29 -67.51 7.88
C PHE A 70 -17.88 -66.11 8.00
N ARG A 71 -19.08 -65.99 8.60
CA ARG A 71 -19.69 -64.70 8.98
C ARG A 71 -19.05 -64.18 10.27
N ARG A 72 -18.78 -62.87 10.36
CA ARG A 72 -19.18 -61.99 11.49
C ARG A 72 -18.88 -60.53 11.17
N GLY A 73 -19.67 -59.62 11.74
CA GLY A 73 -19.62 -58.19 11.45
C GLY A 73 -18.42 -57.48 12.08
N GLY A 74 -17.97 -56.42 11.41
CA GLY A 74 -16.87 -55.56 11.85
C GLY A 74 -16.46 -54.65 10.70
N ALA A 75 -17.09 -53.48 10.61
CA ALA A 75 -16.77 -52.49 9.57
C ALA A 75 -15.40 -51.84 9.85
N CYS A 76 -14.33 -52.55 9.50
CA CYS A 76 -12.99 -52.01 9.51
C CYS A 76 -12.83 -51.06 8.32
N TYR A 77 -12.84 -49.75 8.57
CA TYR A 77 -12.59 -48.74 7.54
C TYR A 77 -11.12 -48.84 7.11
N THR A 78 -10.87 -49.48 5.96
CA THR A 78 -9.57 -49.43 5.30
C THR A 78 -9.25 -48.00 4.89
N ILE A 79 -8.26 -47.42 5.56
CA ILE A 79 -7.75 -46.08 5.27
C ILE A 79 -7.17 -46.09 3.84
N ALA A 80 -7.84 -45.41 2.92
CA ALA A 80 -7.26 -45.13 1.61
C ALA A 80 -5.98 -44.31 1.80
N PRO A 81 -4.86 -44.65 1.14
CA PRO A 81 -3.63 -43.89 1.29
C PRO A 81 -3.87 -42.46 0.81
N ALA A 82 -3.63 -41.49 1.71
CA ALA A 82 -3.87 -40.09 1.43
C ALA A 82 -3.16 -39.68 0.13
N ALA A 83 -3.96 -39.27 -0.87
CA ALA A 83 -3.43 -38.70 -2.10
C ALA A 83 -2.51 -37.55 -1.69
N ARG A 84 -1.22 -37.70 -1.96
CA ARG A 84 -0.20 -36.75 -1.52
C ARG A 84 -0.36 -35.48 -2.36
N VAL A 85 -1.23 -34.58 -1.91
CA VAL A 85 -1.43 -33.24 -2.48
C VAL A 85 -0.16 -32.45 -2.26
N THR A 86 0.80 -32.65 -3.17
CA THR A 86 1.98 -31.82 -3.33
C THR A 86 1.54 -30.49 -3.96
N ALA A 87 0.73 -29.74 -3.21
CA ALA A 87 0.51 -28.33 -3.45
C ALA A 87 1.84 -27.59 -3.25
N ARG A 88 2.72 -27.65 -4.27
CA ARG A 88 3.78 -26.68 -4.43
C ARG A 88 3.09 -25.31 -4.40
N PRO A 89 3.41 -24.42 -3.44
CA PRO A 89 2.90 -23.06 -3.50
C PRO A 89 3.47 -22.44 -4.76
N SER A 90 2.63 -22.28 -5.79
CA SER A 90 3.03 -21.63 -7.03
C SER A 90 3.32 -20.16 -6.72
N CYS A 91 4.60 -19.83 -6.54
CA CYS A 91 5.06 -18.45 -6.32
C CYS A 91 4.88 -17.55 -7.55
N ALA A 92 4.21 -18.02 -8.60
CA ALA A 92 3.80 -17.23 -9.74
C ALA A 92 2.53 -16.40 -9.42
N HIS A 93 2.65 -15.45 -8.49
CA HIS A 93 1.64 -14.38 -8.40
C HIS A 93 1.65 -13.61 -9.71
N LEU A 94 0.54 -13.70 -10.44
CA LEU A 94 0.31 -12.93 -11.66
C LEU A 94 0.50 -11.44 -11.33
N PRO A 95 1.43 -10.72 -11.97
CA PRO A 95 1.62 -9.31 -11.70
C PRO A 95 0.31 -8.55 -11.94
N SER A 96 -0.03 -7.63 -11.03
CA SER A 96 -1.23 -6.78 -11.13
C SER A 96 -1.31 -6.12 -12.51
N LEU A 97 -2.52 -5.85 -13.01
CA LEU A 97 -2.73 -5.38 -14.39
C LEU A 97 -1.83 -4.17 -14.73
N GLY A 98 -1.76 -3.16 -13.86
CA GLY A 98 -0.86 -2.01 -14.05
C GLY A 98 0.63 -2.36 -14.11
N MET A 99 1.09 -3.35 -13.34
CA MET A 99 2.49 -3.80 -13.39
C MET A 99 2.82 -4.51 -14.70
N LYS A 100 1.85 -5.24 -15.30
CA LYS A 100 1.99 -5.78 -16.66
C LYS A 100 2.03 -4.66 -17.70
N THR A 101 1.11 -3.69 -17.63
CA THR A 101 1.03 -2.56 -18.56
C THR A 101 2.31 -1.73 -18.56
N VAL A 102 2.87 -1.41 -17.39
CA VAL A 102 4.10 -0.61 -17.28
C VAL A 102 5.33 -1.38 -17.75
N LEU A 103 5.43 -2.69 -17.48
CA LEU A 103 6.54 -3.51 -17.99
C LEU A 103 6.49 -3.74 -19.51
N ALA A 104 5.30 -3.63 -20.13
CA ALA A 104 5.11 -3.67 -21.57
C ALA A 104 5.23 -2.29 -22.26
N ALA A 105 5.32 -1.19 -21.50
CA ALA A 105 5.35 0.17 -22.04
C ALA A 105 6.73 0.56 -22.59
N ASN A 106 6.74 1.43 -23.60
CA ASN A 106 7.98 1.96 -24.20
C ASN A 106 8.88 2.63 -23.12
N PRO A 107 10.17 2.25 -23.01
CA PRO A 107 11.07 2.78 -21.98
C PRO A 107 11.19 4.31 -21.93
N ARG A 108 11.13 5.00 -23.08
CA ARG A 108 11.18 6.48 -23.16
C ARG A 108 9.90 7.12 -22.62
N ARG A 109 8.73 6.51 -22.90
CA ARG A 109 7.44 6.95 -22.38
C ARG A 109 7.36 6.77 -20.86
N SER A 110 7.76 5.60 -20.37
CA SER A 110 7.89 5.30 -18.93
C SER A 110 8.84 6.28 -18.21
N ALA A 111 9.92 6.72 -18.87
CA ALA A 111 10.80 7.76 -18.35
C ALA A 111 10.07 9.10 -18.15
N ARG A 112 9.37 9.57 -19.19
CA ARG A 112 8.66 10.86 -19.17
C ARG A 112 7.56 10.87 -18.12
N GLU A 113 6.76 9.83 -18.05
CA GLU A 113 5.70 9.66 -17.03
C GLU A 113 6.26 9.70 -15.61
N LEU A 114 7.35 8.98 -15.35
CA LEU A 114 8.02 8.99 -14.05
C LEU A 114 8.55 10.40 -13.70
N CYS A 115 9.26 11.06 -14.62
CA CYS A 115 9.77 12.42 -14.37
C CYS A 115 8.62 13.43 -14.15
N THR A 116 7.55 13.37 -14.93
CA THR A 116 6.38 14.23 -14.75
C THR A 116 5.70 14.01 -13.41
N PHE A 117 5.51 12.74 -13.00
CA PHE A 117 4.98 12.41 -11.68
C PHE A 117 5.85 12.98 -10.56
N LEU A 118 7.17 12.75 -10.60
CA LEU A 118 8.08 13.23 -9.56
C LEU A 118 8.12 14.75 -9.47
N LEU A 119 8.21 15.46 -10.60
CA LEU A 119 8.19 16.93 -10.63
C LEU A 119 6.91 17.50 -10.02
N LEU A 120 5.74 16.95 -10.40
CA LEU A 120 4.45 17.40 -9.86
C LEU A 120 4.28 17.07 -8.38
N SER A 121 4.70 15.88 -7.94
CA SER A 121 4.60 15.46 -6.54
C SER A 121 5.54 16.24 -5.61
N TYR A 122 6.74 16.61 -6.09
CA TYR A 122 7.66 17.49 -5.36
C TYR A 122 7.18 18.94 -5.34
N ALA A 123 6.76 19.49 -6.49
CA ALA A 123 6.24 20.85 -6.55
C ALA A 123 4.98 21.01 -5.67
N GLY A 124 4.05 20.05 -5.72
CA GLY A 124 2.87 20.03 -4.87
C GLY A 124 3.21 19.97 -3.38
N ALA A 125 4.18 19.15 -2.98
CA ALA A 125 4.65 19.09 -1.60
C ALA A 125 5.25 20.42 -1.11
N TRP A 126 6.13 21.05 -1.90
CA TRP A 126 6.68 22.37 -1.56
C TRP A 126 5.61 23.46 -1.49
N ILE A 127 4.62 23.45 -2.41
CA ILE A 127 3.49 24.39 -2.38
C ILE A 127 2.66 24.20 -1.11
N VAL A 128 2.29 22.96 -0.77
CA VAL A 128 1.49 22.64 0.43
C VAL A 128 2.24 22.92 1.72
N ALA A 129 3.57 22.71 1.76
CA ALA A 129 4.41 23.03 2.90
C ALA A 129 4.72 24.54 3.04
N SER A 130 4.60 25.33 1.95
CA SER A 130 4.99 26.75 1.94
C SER A 130 4.39 27.62 3.06
N PRO A 131 3.16 27.42 3.58
CA PRO A 131 2.64 28.20 4.71
C PRO A 131 3.45 28.01 6.00
N MET A 132 4.06 26.83 6.21
CA MET A 132 4.94 26.58 7.36
C MET A 132 6.21 27.43 7.26
N TRP A 133 6.82 27.48 6.07
CA TRP A 133 8.00 28.28 5.79
C TRP A 133 7.71 29.79 5.91
N LEU A 134 6.57 30.25 5.37
CA LEU A 134 6.16 31.65 5.44
C LEU A 134 5.81 32.12 6.86
N THR A 135 5.38 31.22 7.75
CA THR A 135 5.14 31.54 9.17
C THR A 135 6.39 31.36 10.05
N GLY A 136 7.53 30.95 9.49
CA GLY A 136 8.75 30.70 10.25
C GLY A 136 8.65 29.51 11.21
N PHE A 137 7.76 28.55 10.95
CA PHE A 137 7.60 27.36 11.78
C PHE A 137 8.88 26.51 11.79
N HIS A 138 9.39 26.19 12.98
CA HIS A 138 10.52 25.29 13.20
C HIS A 138 10.30 24.44 14.45
N ARG A 139 10.99 23.29 14.56
CA ARG A 139 11.02 22.46 15.76
C ARG A 139 12.45 22.15 16.20
N ASP A 140 12.82 22.68 17.36
CA ASP A 140 14.12 22.50 18.00
C ASP A 140 14.16 21.30 18.96
N SER A 141 13.01 20.70 19.28
CA SER A 141 12.94 19.58 20.22
C SER A 141 11.85 18.57 19.90
N ALA A 142 12.12 17.29 20.15
CA ALA A 142 11.13 16.21 20.08
C ALA A 142 9.97 16.37 21.07
N ALA A 143 10.14 17.20 22.11
CA ALA A 143 9.07 17.59 23.02
C ALA A 143 7.97 18.44 22.35
N GLN A 144 8.34 19.24 21.34
CA GLN A 144 7.43 20.15 20.64
C GLN A 144 6.56 19.36 19.66
N GLY A 145 5.23 19.52 19.73
CA GLY A 145 4.31 19.03 18.70
C GLY A 145 4.27 19.94 17.47
N PRO A 146 3.72 19.48 16.33
CA PRO A 146 3.40 20.37 15.22
C PRO A 146 2.31 21.37 15.63
N SER A 147 2.38 22.59 15.09
CA SER A 147 1.25 23.54 15.20
C SER A 147 0.06 23.03 14.37
N PRO A 148 -1.18 23.49 14.61
CA PRO A 148 -2.34 23.07 13.81
C PRO A 148 -2.16 23.34 12.30
N LEU A 149 -1.51 24.46 11.94
CA LEU A 149 -1.14 24.76 10.55
C LEU A 149 -0.12 23.74 10.01
N ALA A 150 0.95 23.48 10.75
CA ALA A 150 1.97 22.51 10.36
C ALA A 150 1.39 21.11 10.17
N ALA A 151 0.55 20.65 11.11
CA ALA A 151 -0.18 19.39 10.98
C ALA A 151 -1.05 19.38 9.71
N SER A 152 -1.82 20.45 9.46
CA SER A 152 -2.68 20.55 8.27
C SER A 152 -1.88 20.47 6.95
N CYS A 153 -0.73 21.15 6.88
CA CYS A 153 0.20 21.07 5.76
C CYS A 153 0.79 19.67 5.58
N MET A 154 1.22 19.00 6.66
CA MET A 154 1.73 17.63 6.61
C MET A 154 0.68 16.64 6.08
N LEU A 155 -0.54 16.69 6.63
CA LEU A 155 -1.66 15.83 6.22
C LEU A 155 -2.06 16.06 4.76
N ALA A 156 -2.11 17.32 4.32
CA ALA A 156 -2.40 17.66 2.92
C ALA A 156 -1.27 17.22 1.96
N MET A 157 0.00 17.29 2.40
CA MET A 157 1.17 16.87 1.62
C MET A 157 1.11 15.37 1.32
N MET A 158 0.64 14.53 2.26
CA MET A 158 0.43 13.09 2.05
C MET A 158 -0.56 12.75 0.92
N LEU A 159 -1.48 13.66 0.58
CA LEU A 159 -2.46 13.44 -0.50
C LEU A 159 -1.94 13.84 -1.90
N VAL A 160 -0.81 14.56 -1.97
CA VAL A 160 -0.22 15.01 -3.23
C VAL A 160 0.17 13.84 -4.16
N PRO A 161 0.84 12.76 -3.71
CA PRO A 161 1.24 11.66 -4.59
C PRO A 161 0.05 10.95 -5.25
N ALA A 162 -1.03 10.66 -4.52
CA ALA A 162 -2.25 10.08 -5.09
C ALA A 162 -2.93 11.01 -6.08
N THR A 163 -3.10 12.30 -5.75
CA THR A 163 -3.79 13.23 -6.65
C THR A 163 -3.05 13.37 -7.98
N VAL A 164 -1.71 13.46 -7.96
CA VAL A 164 -0.87 13.45 -9.16
C VAL A 164 -0.96 12.12 -9.91
N ALA A 165 -0.85 10.97 -9.22
CA ALA A 165 -0.97 9.65 -9.84
C ALA A 165 -2.32 9.43 -10.52
N ILE A 166 -3.43 9.76 -9.85
CA ILE A 166 -4.80 9.66 -10.36
C ILE A 166 -4.96 10.57 -11.57
N ALA A 167 -4.55 11.83 -11.48
CA ALA A 167 -4.65 12.80 -12.59
C ALA A 167 -3.83 12.37 -13.82
N LEU A 168 -2.64 11.79 -13.64
CA LEU A 168 -1.84 11.28 -14.74
C LEU A 168 -2.42 9.97 -15.33
N THR A 169 -2.94 9.07 -14.50
CA THR A 169 -3.59 7.82 -14.97
C THR A 169 -4.88 8.11 -15.74
N LEU A 170 -5.67 9.11 -15.34
CA LEU A 170 -6.92 9.48 -16.02
C LEU A 170 -6.73 10.08 -17.43
N ARG A 171 -5.51 10.47 -17.81
CA ARG A 171 -5.19 10.90 -19.18
C ARG A 171 -5.18 9.75 -20.18
N GLU A 172 -5.07 8.51 -19.69
CA GLU A 172 -4.84 7.32 -20.52
C GLU A 172 -5.84 6.19 -20.22
N HIS A 173 -6.48 6.23 -19.05
CA HIS A 173 -7.40 5.21 -18.55
C HIS A 173 -8.70 5.82 -18.02
N ARG A 174 -9.80 5.08 -18.12
CA ARG A 174 -11.10 5.51 -17.57
C ARG A 174 -11.16 5.27 -16.06
N TRP A 175 -11.96 6.05 -15.34
CA TRP A 175 -12.13 5.93 -13.87
C TRP A 175 -12.32 4.48 -13.35
N PRO A 176 -13.11 3.59 -13.98
CA PRO A 176 -13.27 2.19 -13.51
C PRO A 176 -12.01 1.31 -13.63
N GLU A 177 -11.01 1.72 -14.42
CA GLU A 177 -9.76 0.99 -14.64
C GLU A 177 -8.70 1.33 -13.58
N LEU A 178 -8.75 2.54 -13.01
CA LEU A 178 -7.77 3.05 -12.04
C LEU A 178 -7.45 2.06 -10.91
N PRO A 179 -8.42 1.37 -10.26
CA PRO A 179 -8.10 0.41 -9.22
C PRO A 179 -7.26 -0.79 -9.70
N GLY A 180 -7.35 -1.15 -10.98
CA GLY A 180 -6.52 -2.20 -11.58
C GLY A 180 -5.14 -1.72 -12.01
N VAL A 181 -5.04 -0.47 -12.49
CA VAL A 181 -3.78 0.15 -12.94
C VAL A 181 -2.92 0.57 -11.74
N LEU A 182 -3.52 1.18 -10.73
CA LEU A 182 -2.83 1.63 -9.50
C LEU A 182 -2.66 0.52 -8.45
N GLY A 183 -3.09 -0.72 -8.73
CA GLY A 183 -2.86 -1.86 -7.83
C GLY A 183 -3.73 -1.88 -6.55
N LEU A 184 -4.87 -1.19 -6.55
CA LEU A 184 -5.84 -1.21 -5.44
C LEU A 184 -6.67 -2.51 -5.41
N ARG A 185 -6.76 -3.25 -6.52
CA ARG A 185 -7.41 -4.58 -6.54
C ARG A 185 -6.54 -5.62 -5.82
N SER A 186 -7.16 -6.36 -4.90
CA SER A 186 -6.58 -7.55 -4.27
C SER A 186 -7.18 -8.82 -4.89
N SER A 187 -6.36 -9.86 -5.07
CA SER A 187 -6.79 -11.20 -5.46
C SER A 187 -6.89 -12.17 -4.27
N ALA A 188 -6.55 -11.72 -3.07
CA ALA A 188 -6.62 -12.55 -1.86
C ALA A 188 -8.08 -12.72 -1.40
N SER A 189 -8.40 -13.90 -0.85
CA SER A 189 -9.61 -14.09 -0.05
C SER A 189 -9.61 -13.17 1.16
N TRP A 190 -10.80 -12.77 1.65
CA TRP A 190 -10.90 -11.80 2.75
C TRP A 190 -10.13 -12.20 4.02
N PRO A 191 -10.02 -13.49 4.47
CA PRO A 191 -9.24 -13.83 5.65
C PRO A 191 -7.73 -13.62 5.41
N LEU A 192 -7.25 -14.02 4.22
CA LEU A 192 -5.86 -13.82 3.82
C LEU A 192 -5.54 -12.32 3.65
N ALA A 193 -6.49 -11.51 3.18
CA ALA A 193 -6.34 -10.06 3.11
C ALA A 193 -6.17 -9.45 4.50
N ILE A 194 -6.98 -9.85 5.49
CA ILE A 194 -6.86 -9.41 6.89
C ILE A 194 -5.50 -9.82 7.48
N VAL A 195 -5.10 -11.09 7.35
CA VAL A 195 -3.80 -11.57 7.85
C VAL A 195 -2.65 -10.78 7.22
N ARG A 196 -2.66 -10.57 5.90
CA ARG A 196 -1.64 -9.76 5.21
C ARG A 196 -1.61 -8.32 5.68
N PHE A 197 -2.77 -7.70 5.91
CA PHE A 197 -2.87 -6.33 6.41
C PHE A 197 -2.32 -6.23 7.84
N ALA A 198 -2.75 -7.10 8.75
CA ALA A 198 -2.29 -7.12 10.14
C ALA A 198 -0.78 -7.40 10.25
N SER A 199 -0.27 -8.41 9.53
CA SER A 199 1.16 -8.72 9.51
C SER A 199 2.00 -7.55 8.96
N ALA A 200 1.50 -6.86 7.93
CA ALA A 200 2.17 -5.69 7.38
C ALA A 200 2.18 -4.51 8.36
N ALA A 201 1.06 -4.22 9.03
CA ALA A 201 1.00 -3.17 10.06
C ALA A 201 1.95 -3.42 11.25
N MET A 202 2.15 -4.69 11.63
CA MET A 202 3.04 -5.03 12.75
C MET A 202 4.53 -5.06 12.39
N VAL A 203 4.92 -5.06 11.10
CA VAL A 203 6.33 -5.25 10.70
C VAL A 203 7.27 -4.20 11.29
N PHE A 204 6.87 -2.93 11.27
CA PHE A 204 7.69 -1.84 11.81
C PHE A 204 7.58 -1.70 13.32
N VAL A 205 6.48 -2.15 13.93
CA VAL A 205 6.37 -2.28 15.39
C VAL A 205 7.41 -3.29 15.90
N SER A 206 7.52 -4.45 15.26
CA SER A 206 8.52 -5.48 15.59
C SER A 206 9.96 -5.00 15.37
N ILE A 207 10.25 -4.34 14.24
CA ILE A 207 11.58 -3.77 13.97
C ILE A 207 11.95 -2.70 15.02
N THR A 208 10.99 -1.86 15.41
CA THR A 208 11.18 -0.83 16.43
C THR A 208 11.40 -1.42 17.81
N ALA A 209 10.68 -2.46 18.19
CA ALA A 209 10.90 -3.16 19.47
C ALA A 209 12.35 -3.66 19.61
N VAL A 210 12.93 -4.22 18.53
CA VAL A 210 14.36 -4.59 18.50
C VAL A 210 15.25 -3.36 18.68
N GLY A 211 14.99 -2.27 17.95
CA GLY A 211 15.77 -1.04 18.07
C GLY A 211 15.68 -0.34 19.43
N LEU A 212 14.55 -0.46 20.13
CA LEU A 212 14.38 0.02 21.51
C LEU A 212 15.11 -0.86 22.53
N VAL A 213 15.14 -2.19 22.34
CA VAL A 213 15.97 -3.08 23.17
C VAL A 213 17.46 -2.74 22.99
N VAL A 214 17.92 -2.50 21.77
CA VAL A 214 19.30 -2.04 21.49
C VAL A 214 19.57 -0.69 22.15
N ALA A 215 18.67 0.30 22.01
CA ALA A 215 18.81 1.60 22.67
C ALA A 215 18.86 1.50 24.20
N SER A 216 18.09 0.56 24.77
CA SER A 216 18.08 0.29 26.22
C SER A 216 19.40 -0.32 26.69
N GLY A 217 19.95 -1.29 25.94
CA GLY A 217 21.26 -1.89 26.24
C GLY A 217 22.43 -0.89 26.21
N PHE A 218 22.33 0.17 25.41
CA PHE A 218 23.28 1.29 25.39
C PHE A 218 22.95 2.43 26.36
N GLY A 219 21.93 2.29 27.23
CA GLY A 219 21.52 3.33 28.17
C GLY A 219 21.00 4.62 27.50
N ARG A 220 20.55 4.53 26.24
CA ARG A 220 20.01 5.67 25.47
C ARG A 220 18.48 5.74 25.45
N TYR A 221 17.82 4.70 25.95
CA TYR A 221 16.38 4.63 26.12
C TYR A 221 16.09 3.94 27.45
N HIS A 222 15.16 4.47 28.22
CA HIS A 222 14.74 3.88 29.49
C HIS A 222 13.29 3.42 29.34
N PRO A 223 13.05 2.11 29.11
CA PRO A 223 11.71 1.60 28.94
C PRO A 223 10.96 1.62 30.28
N HIS A 224 9.69 1.98 30.23
CA HIS A 224 8.76 1.97 31.35
C HIS A 224 7.43 1.39 30.87
N LEU A 225 6.84 0.49 31.65
CA LEU A 225 5.51 -0.07 31.38
C LEU A 225 4.44 0.87 31.96
N PRO A 226 3.59 1.51 31.14
CA PRO A 226 2.56 2.41 31.65
C PRO A 226 1.52 1.67 32.50
N ALA A 227 1.04 2.34 33.55
CA ALA A 227 -0.10 1.85 34.32
C ALA A 227 -1.42 2.01 33.54
N ASP A 228 -1.51 3.02 32.68
CA ASP A 228 -2.65 3.28 31.80
C ASP A 228 -2.34 2.88 30.34
N TRP A 229 -3.22 2.07 29.77
CA TRP A 229 -3.15 1.55 28.40
C TRP A 229 -4.19 2.19 27.46
N THR A 230 -5.01 3.13 27.94
CA THR A 230 -5.96 3.87 27.09
C THR A 230 -5.31 4.56 25.87
N PRO A 231 -4.04 5.03 25.89
CA PRO A 231 -3.41 5.58 24.68
C PRO A 231 -3.30 4.61 23.51
N ILE A 232 -3.28 3.28 23.75
CA ILE A 232 -3.29 2.28 22.67
C ILE A 232 -4.63 2.30 21.91
N ALA A 233 -5.75 2.50 22.60
CA ALA A 233 -7.04 2.70 21.94
C ALA A 233 -7.05 3.99 21.11
N GLY A 234 -6.37 5.04 21.59
CA GLY A 234 -6.12 6.27 20.83
C GLY A 234 -5.31 6.03 19.55
N MET A 235 -4.22 5.25 19.62
CA MET A 235 -3.42 4.86 18.44
C MET A 235 -4.27 4.06 17.43
N LEU A 236 -5.10 3.13 17.89
CA LEU A 236 -6.01 2.36 17.03
C LEU A 236 -7.06 3.26 16.35
N ALA A 237 -7.64 4.22 17.08
CA ALA A 237 -8.58 5.18 16.52
C ALA A 237 -7.92 6.10 15.49
N SER A 238 -6.72 6.62 15.80
CA SER A 238 -5.90 7.43 14.89
C SER A 238 -5.59 6.66 13.60
N ALA A 239 -5.11 5.42 13.73
CA ALA A 239 -4.86 4.53 12.60
C ALA A 239 -6.07 4.36 11.67
N LEU A 240 -7.27 4.15 12.22
CA LEU A 240 -8.50 3.98 11.43
C LEU A 240 -8.91 5.27 10.70
N VAL A 241 -8.74 6.43 11.34
CA VAL A 241 -9.08 7.74 10.74
C VAL A 241 -8.04 8.14 9.68
N SER A 242 -6.76 7.83 9.88
CA SER A 242 -5.66 8.21 9.00
C SER A 242 -5.49 7.33 7.75
N VAL A 243 -6.24 6.23 7.59
CA VAL A 243 -6.14 5.34 6.40
C VAL A 243 -6.13 6.10 5.05
N PRO A 244 -6.96 7.14 4.81
CA PRO A 244 -6.97 7.87 3.54
C PRO A 244 -5.65 8.61 3.25
N LEU A 245 -4.88 8.98 4.27
CA LEU A 245 -3.62 9.72 4.15
C LEU A 245 -2.49 8.79 3.67
N TYR A 246 -2.35 7.63 4.32
CA TYR A 246 -1.42 6.58 3.89
C TYR A 246 -1.81 6.01 2.53
N LEU A 247 -3.10 5.89 2.23
CA LEU A 247 -3.57 5.57 0.88
C LEU A 247 -3.18 6.66 -0.14
N GLY A 248 -3.20 7.93 0.27
CA GLY A 248 -2.75 9.09 -0.49
C GLY A 248 -1.28 8.98 -0.92
N GLU A 249 -0.39 8.56 -0.02
CA GLU A 249 1.00 8.35 -0.37
C GLU A 249 1.21 7.06 -1.18
N GLU A 250 0.71 5.92 -0.69
CA GLU A 250 1.04 4.62 -1.29
C GLU A 250 0.39 4.43 -2.69
N VAL A 251 -0.72 5.09 -3.01
CA VAL A 251 -1.23 5.10 -4.39
C VAL A 251 -0.26 5.80 -5.34
N GLY A 252 0.39 6.87 -4.90
CA GLY A 252 1.46 7.52 -5.64
C GLY A 252 2.71 6.64 -5.71
N TRP A 253 3.29 6.30 -4.56
CA TRP A 253 4.59 5.64 -4.50
C TRP A 253 4.56 4.18 -4.95
N GLN A 254 3.56 3.40 -4.53
CA GLN A 254 3.45 1.96 -4.81
C GLN A 254 2.52 1.64 -5.99
N GLY A 255 1.53 2.51 -6.23
CA GLY A 255 0.59 2.38 -7.34
C GLY A 255 1.16 2.91 -8.65
N TYR A 256 1.81 4.07 -8.63
CA TYR A 256 2.27 4.77 -9.85
C TYR A 256 3.80 4.76 -10.04
N MET A 257 4.57 5.11 -9.01
CA MET A 257 6.03 5.26 -9.11
C MET A 257 6.75 3.91 -9.17
N LEU A 258 6.51 3.00 -8.21
CA LEU A 258 7.24 1.74 -8.09
C LEU A 258 7.22 0.93 -9.40
N PRO A 259 6.08 0.68 -10.08
CA PRO A 259 6.08 -0.07 -11.34
C PRO A 259 6.99 0.54 -12.41
N ARG A 260 7.12 1.88 -12.44
CA ARG A 260 8.01 2.61 -13.35
C ARG A 260 9.46 2.54 -12.92
N MET A 261 9.74 2.55 -11.61
CA MET A 261 11.10 2.36 -11.07
C MET A 261 11.66 0.96 -11.33
N LEU A 262 10.82 -0.09 -11.37
CA LEU A 262 11.26 -1.48 -11.64
C LEU A 262 11.99 -1.68 -12.98
N ARG A 263 11.87 -0.75 -13.92
CA ARG A 263 12.64 -0.74 -15.17
C ARG A 263 14.16 -0.74 -14.95
N PHE A 264 14.62 -0.22 -13.81
CA PHE A 264 16.03 -0.21 -13.41
C PHE A 264 16.50 -1.55 -12.82
N GLY A 265 15.62 -2.56 -12.74
CA GLY A 265 15.81 -3.78 -11.97
C GLY A 265 15.20 -3.67 -10.58
N ALA A 266 14.85 -4.80 -9.95
CA ALA A 266 14.07 -4.80 -8.72
C ALA A 266 14.73 -4.04 -7.57
N ALA A 267 15.96 -4.42 -7.14
CA ALA A 267 16.59 -3.71 -6.02
C ALA A 267 16.97 -2.28 -6.37
N ARG A 268 17.58 -2.02 -7.54
CA ARG A 268 17.92 -0.65 -7.95
C ARG A 268 16.69 0.26 -7.98
N GLY A 269 15.58 -0.20 -8.56
CA GLY A 269 14.33 0.55 -8.60
C GLY A 269 13.73 0.80 -7.21
N VAL A 270 13.78 -0.19 -6.32
CA VAL A 270 13.30 -0.05 -4.93
C VAL A 270 14.19 0.90 -4.12
N THR A 271 15.52 0.75 -4.18
CA THR A 271 16.47 1.63 -3.50
C THR A 271 16.37 3.08 -4.00
N LEU A 272 16.31 3.30 -5.32
CA LEU A 272 16.09 4.63 -5.90
C LEU A 272 14.74 5.21 -5.49
N GLY A 273 13.69 4.38 -5.44
CA GLY A 273 12.37 4.79 -4.93
C GLY A 273 12.42 5.27 -3.49
N GLY A 274 13.16 4.55 -2.62
CA GLY A 274 13.39 4.95 -1.22
C GLY A 274 14.19 6.26 -1.08
N ILE A 275 15.21 6.48 -1.91
CA ILE A 275 15.95 7.77 -1.94
C ILE A 275 15.01 8.91 -2.36
N VAL A 276 14.23 8.70 -3.42
CA VAL A 276 13.27 9.68 -3.93
C VAL A 276 12.15 9.98 -2.93
N TRP A 277 11.70 9.00 -2.16
CA TRP A 277 10.72 9.20 -1.09
C TRP A 277 11.35 9.93 0.12
N GLY A 278 12.58 9.58 0.52
CA GLY A 278 13.30 10.28 1.59
C GLY A 278 13.54 11.76 1.28
N LEU A 279 14.00 12.07 0.06
CA LEU A 279 14.21 13.45 -0.38
C LEU A 279 12.91 14.25 -0.57
N TRP A 280 11.76 13.58 -0.76
CA TRP A 280 10.46 14.24 -0.86
C TRP A 280 10.00 14.85 0.47
N HIS A 281 10.47 14.32 1.61
CA HIS A 281 10.19 14.87 2.94
C HIS A 281 10.94 16.17 3.26
N LEU A 282 11.89 16.59 2.42
CA LEU A 282 12.75 17.77 2.65
C LEU A 282 12.02 19.06 3.09
N PRO A 283 10.83 19.44 2.55
CA PRO A 283 10.10 20.63 3.00
C PRO A 283 9.71 20.59 4.48
N MET A 284 9.58 19.40 5.06
CA MET A 284 9.24 19.17 6.47
C MET A 284 10.49 18.82 7.30
N THR A 285 11.38 17.97 6.78
CA THR A 285 12.62 17.58 7.48
C THR A 285 13.47 18.80 7.81
N ALA A 286 13.54 19.79 6.92
CA ALA A 286 14.31 21.01 7.14
C ALA A 286 13.71 21.96 8.19
N LEU A 287 12.45 21.76 8.60
CA LEU A 287 11.79 22.51 9.68
C LEU A 287 11.74 21.72 10.99
N GLY A 288 12.60 20.72 11.17
CA GLY A 288 12.63 19.87 12.37
C GLY A 288 11.49 18.84 12.43
N GLY A 289 10.95 18.41 11.29
CA GLY A 289 9.86 17.42 11.25
C GLY A 289 10.25 16.05 11.83
N SER A 290 11.13 15.32 11.13
CA SER A 290 11.56 13.98 11.54
C SER A 290 12.66 13.98 12.61
N TYR A 291 13.55 14.98 12.57
CA TYR A 291 14.72 15.11 13.45
C TYR A 291 14.80 16.54 14.01
N PRO A 292 13.87 16.94 14.90
CA PRO A 292 13.88 18.27 15.52
C PRO A 292 15.17 18.51 16.31
N GLY A 293 15.69 19.75 16.25
CA GLY A 293 16.94 20.15 16.91
C GLY A 293 18.24 19.67 16.24
N HIS A 294 18.16 18.83 15.19
CA HIS A 294 19.33 18.36 14.45
C HIS A 294 19.61 19.18 13.20
N SER A 295 20.88 19.43 12.89
CA SER A 295 21.28 20.15 11.67
C SER A 295 20.84 19.41 10.39
N LEU A 296 20.64 20.15 9.30
CA LEU A 296 20.25 19.59 8.00
C LEU A 296 21.24 18.52 7.48
N LEU A 297 22.53 18.69 7.81
CA LEU A 297 23.60 17.75 7.45
C LEU A 297 23.45 16.38 8.13
N VAL A 298 22.71 16.30 9.23
CA VAL A 298 22.38 15.05 9.94
C VAL A 298 20.96 14.60 9.57
N ALA A 299 19.98 15.51 9.66
CA ALA A 299 18.56 15.21 9.48
C ALA A 299 18.22 14.70 8.07
N VAL A 300 18.82 15.26 7.01
CA VAL A 300 18.50 14.86 5.63
C VAL A 300 19.10 13.49 5.27
N PRO A 301 20.40 13.19 5.52
CA PRO A 301 20.92 11.84 5.32
C PRO A 301 20.22 10.78 6.17
N ALA A 302 19.91 11.10 7.44
CA ALA A 302 19.16 10.19 8.32
C ALA A 302 17.76 9.87 7.75
N ALA A 303 17.03 10.88 7.28
CA ALA A 303 15.72 10.69 6.65
C ALA A 303 15.81 9.82 5.39
N VAL A 304 16.83 10.03 4.55
CA VAL A 304 17.05 9.22 3.34
C VAL A 304 17.42 7.78 3.67
N ILE A 305 18.28 7.53 4.66
CA ILE A 305 18.66 6.16 5.08
C ILE A 305 17.43 5.41 5.63
N CYS A 306 16.64 6.05 6.50
CA CYS A 306 15.36 5.51 6.97
C CYS A 306 14.40 5.22 5.81
N ALA A 307 14.18 6.18 4.91
CA ALA A 307 13.27 6.02 3.78
C ALA A 307 13.70 4.93 2.79
N VAL A 308 15.00 4.68 2.62
CA VAL A 308 15.52 3.55 1.86
C VAL A 308 15.19 2.22 2.54
N GLY A 309 15.40 2.09 3.85
CA GLY A 309 15.08 0.88 4.61
C GLY A 309 13.58 0.60 4.66
N VAL A 310 12.79 1.58 5.11
CA VAL A 310 11.33 1.51 5.23
C VAL A 310 10.70 1.30 3.85
N GLY A 311 11.06 2.12 2.86
CA GLY A 311 10.56 2.01 1.50
C GLY A 311 10.88 0.67 0.84
N ALA A 312 12.03 0.04 1.16
CA ALA A 312 12.34 -1.30 0.65
C ALA A 312 11.45 -2.40 1.24
N VAL A 313 11.15 -2.34 2.54
CA VAL A 313 10.22 -3.28 3.19
C VAL A 313 8.79 -3.09 2.65
N ILE A 314 8.32 -1.85 2.55
CA ILE A 314 6.99 -1.54 2.01
C ILE A 314 6.88 -1.97 0.53
N ALA A 315 7.88 -1.67 -0.30
CA ALA A 315 7.89 -2.09 -1.71
C ALA A 315 7.93 -3.62 -1.85
N TRP A 316 8.65 -4.34 -0.99
CA TRP A 316 8.60 -5.81 -0.97
C TRP A 316 7.20 -6.34 -0.61
N ILE A 317 6.56 -5.79 0.42
CA ILE A 317 5.17 -6.12 0.81
C ILE A 317 4.21 -5.86 -0.37
N ARG A 318 4.35 -4.71 -1.05
CA ARG A 318 3.58 -4.33 -2.25
C ARG A 318 3.74 -5.33 -3.40
N LEU A 319 4.97 -5.76 -3.68
CA LEU A 319 5.29 -6.65 -4.79
C LEU A 319 4.88 -8.09 -4.51
N TRP A 320 5.12 -8.56 -3.28
CA TRP A 320 4.74 -9.91 -2.84
C TRP A 320 3.22 -10.08 -2.72
N SER A 321 2.50 -9.07 -2.19
CA SER A 321 1.04 -9.16 -2.05
C SER A 321 0.27 -8.88 -3.35
N GLY A 322 0.91 -8.21 -4.32
CA GLY A 322 0.30 -7.74 -5.56
C GLY A 322 -0.61 -6.52 -5.42
N SER A 323 -0.83 -6.01 -4.20
CA SER A 323 -1.79 -4.96 -3.87
C SER A 323 -1.17 -3.81 -3.08
N VAL A 324 -1.72 -2.60 -3.22
CA VAL A 324 -1.33 -1.42 -2.42
C VAL A 324 -1.81 -1.50 -0.98
N TRP A 325 -2.90 -2.21 -0.66
CA TRP A 325 -3.46 -2.22 0.70
C TRP A 325 -2.52 -2.74 1.80
N PRO A 326 -1.72 -3.82 1.60
CA PRO A 326 -0.71 -4.20 2.59
C PRO A 326 0.44 -3.21 2.71
N ALA A 327 0.75 -2.43 1.68
CA ALA A 327 1.73 -1.34 1.78
C ALA A 327 1.19 -0.16 2.61
N VAL A 328 -0.09 0.21 2.41
CA VAL A 328 -0.83 1.17 3.25
C VAL A 328 -0.81 0.71 4.71
N ALA A 329 -1.07 -0.57 4.96
CA ALA A 329 -1.02 -1.14 6.31
C ALA A 329 0.36 -1.00 6.96
N ALA A 330 1.44 -1.29 6.22
CA ALA A 330 2.80 -1.14 6.71
C ALA A 330 3.16 0.34 6.99
N HIS A 331 2.81 1.25 6.08
CA HIS A 331 3.09 2.68 6.26
C HIS A 331 2.29 3.27 7.44
N LEU A 332 1.01 2.90 7.58
CA LEU A 332 0.18 3.20 8.73
C LEU A 332 0.80 2.62 10.01
N GLY A 333 1.28 1.37 9.99
CA GLY A 333 1.89 0.74 11.16
C GLY A 333 3.19 1.39 11.63
N PHE A 334 3.94 1.99 10.70
CA PHE A 334 5.11 2.80 11.03
C PHE A 334 4.72 4.07 11.80
N ASN A 335 3.75 4.84 11.29
CA ASN A 335 3.43 6.16 11.83
C ASN A 335 2.45 6.15 13.00
N GLU A 336 1.44 5.28 12.98
CA GLU A 336 0.34 5.26 13.96
C GLU A 336 0.62 4.31 15.13
N PHE A 337 1.57 3.39 14.99
CA PHE A 337 2.01 2.50 16.08
C PHE A 337 3.49 2.69 16.41
N ALA A 338 4.42 2.44 15.48
CA ALA A 338 5.85 2.37 15.83
C ALA A 338 6.43 3.71 16.35
N LEU A 339 6.06 4.84 15.75
CA LEU A 339 6.42 6.19 16.24
C LEU A 339 5.83 6.47 17.64
N PRO A 340 4.50 6.48 17.85
CA PRO A 340 3.92 6.83 19.16
C PRO A 340 4.24 5.81 20.26
N LEU A 341 4.42 4.52 19.93
CA LEU A 341 4.85 3.49 20.89
C LEU A 341 6.21 3.82 21.52
N THR A 342 7.13 4.42 20.76
CA THR A 342 8.44 4.87 21.27
C THR A 342 8.30 5.88 22.40
N LYS A 343 7.31 6.79 22.32
CA LYS A 343 7.04 7.77 23.39
C LYS A 343 6.21 7.15 24.52
N PHE A 344 5.25 6.29 24.20
CA PHE A 344 4.37 5.63 25.18
C PHE A 344 5.12 4.71 26.15
N LEU A 345 6.13 3.97 25.66
CA LEU A 345 6.96 3.08 26.49
C LEU A 345 8.18 3.77 27.12
N ALA A 346 8.33 5.08 26.96
CA ALA A 346 9.48 5.80 27.50
C ALA A 346 9.28 6.14 28.99
N ALA A 347 10.37 6.24 29.75
CA ALA A 347 10.35 6.65 31.15
C ALA A 347 9.61 8.00 31.35
N PRO A 348 8.82 8.16 32.43
CA PRO A 348 8.10 9.41 32.70
C PRO A 348 9.02 10.63 32.66
N GLY A 349 8.58 11.70 31.98
CA GLY A 349 9.36 12.93 31.80
C GLY A 349 10.47 12.85 30.74
N SER A 350 10.81 11.66 30.22
CA SER A 350 11.80 11.54 29.14
C SER A 350 11.20 11.91 27.77
N THR A 351 12.04 12.48 26.91
CA THR A 351 11.72 12.76 25.50
C THR A 351 12.78 12.10 24.63
N PRO A 352 12.53 10.88 24.11
CA PRO A 352 13.48 10.17 23.27
C PRO A 352 13.85 10.98 22.03
N ASP A 353 15.15 11.13 21.76
CA ASP A 353 15.65 11.71 20.52
C ASP A 353 15.33 10.77 19.34
N PRO A 354 14.55 11.20 18.32
CA PRO A 354 14.22 10.38 17.16
C PRO A 354 15.43 9.95 16.33
N LEU A 355 16.57 10.65 16.43
CA LEU A 355 17.82 10.21 15.81
C LEU A 355 18.44 9.00 16.54
N ILE A 356 18.16 8.84 17.83
CA ILE A 356 18.77 7.81 18.66
C ILE A 356 17.84 6.61 18.83
N ALA A 357 16.58 6.84 19.24
CA ALA A 357 15.64 5.78 19.62
C ALA A 357 14.32 5.88 18.85
N GLY A 358 13.66 4.73 18.67
CA GLY A 358 12.42 4.59 17.89
C GLY A 358 12.66 4.23 16.42
N PRO A 359 11.63 4.20 15.57
CA PRO A 359 11.70 3.66 14.21
C PRO A 359 12.65 4.43 13.28
N LEU A 360 12.89 5.71 13.59
CA LEU A 360 13.81 6.60 12.87
C LEU A 360 15.26 6.55 13.39
N GLY A 361 15.47 5.96 14.57
CA GLY A 361 16.72 6.06 15.31
C GLY A 361 17.81 5.12 14.83
N VAL A 362 19.07 5.54 14.98
CA VAL A 362 20.26 4.78 14.55
C VAL A 362 20.37 3.41 15.22
N THR A 363 19.76 3.19 16.39
CA THR A 363 19.71 1.86 17.04
C THR A 363 18.78 0.88 16.33
N THR A 364 17.80 1.39 15.57
CA THR A 364 16.84 0.60 14.78
C THR A 364 17.36 0.32 13.36
N TRP A 365 18.26 1.17 12.83
CA TRP A 365 18.77 1.05 11.46
C TRP A 365 19.38 -0.34 11.14
N PRO A 366 20.18 -1.00 12.00
CA PRO A 366 20.72 -2.32 11.69
C PRO A 366 19.63 -3.36 11.44
N ALA A 367 18.62 -3.42 12.31
CA ALA A 367 17.49 -4.34 12.16
C ALA A 367 16.67 -4.03 10.90
N LEU A 368 16.38 -2.74 10.66
CA LEU A 368 15.67 -2.29 9.46
C LEU A 368 16.42 -2.65 8.17
N LEU A 369 17.74 -2.40 8.12
CA LEU A 369 18.57 -2.66 6.94
C LEU A 369 18.78 -4.16 6.69
N VAL A 370 18.81 -5.00 7.74
CA VAL A 370 18.81 -6.47 7.59
C VAL A 370 17.49 -6.95 6.97
N VAL A 371 16.34 -6.48 7.46
CA VAL A 371 15.03 -6.85 6.89
C VAL A 371 14.88 -6.33 5.45
N ALA A 372 15.29 -5.08 5.19
CA ALA A 372 15.33 -4.51 3.85
C ALA A 372 16.26 -5.30 2.91
N GLY A 373 17.45 -5.69 3.37
CA GLY A 373 18.39 -6.52 2.62
C GLY A 373 17.80 -7.88 2.25
N ALA A 374 17.21 -8.58 3.22
CA ALA A 374 16.51 -9.85 2.98
C ALA A 374 15.36 -9.70 1.98
N ALA A 375 14.57 -8.65 2.09
CA ALA A 375 13.50 -8.30 1.17
C ALA A 375 14.03 -8.07 -0.28
N LEU A 376 15.11 -7.31 -0.44
CA LEU A 376 15.76 -7.04 -1.72
C LEU A 376 16.40 -8.29 -2.36
N LEU A 377 16.96 -9.19 -1.54
CA LEU A 377 17.50 -10.49 -1.96
C LEU A 377 16.38 -11.43 -2.42
N HIS A 378 15.25 -11.48 -1.71
CA HIS A 378 14.07 -12.26 -2.11
C HIS A 378 13.55 -11.83 -3.50
N LEU A 379 13.50 -10.52 -3.78
CA LEU A 379 13.12 -10.00 -5.11
C LEU A 379 14.12 -10.37 -6.22
N HIS A 380 15.38 -10.65 -5.89
CA HIS A 380 16.39 -11.13 -6.84
C HIS A 380 16.31 -12.65 -7.06
N GLY A 381 16.19 -13.43 -5.98
CA GLY A 381 16.18 -14.89 -6.05
C GLY A 381 15.06 -15.45 -6.92
N GLY A 382 13.86 -14.87 -6.82
CA GLY A 382 12.69 -15.27 -7.60
C GLY A 382 12.81 -15.12 -9.12
N ARG A 383 13.84 -14.42 -9.64
CA ARG A 383 14.13 -14.34 -11.09
C ARG A 383 15.10 -15.40 -11.60
N ARG A 384 15.88 -16.05 -10.72
CA ARG A 384 16.88 -17.06 -11.13
C ARG A 384 16.25 -18.46 -11.27
N THR A 385 15.28 -18.80 -10.43
CA THR A 385 14.66 -20.14 -10.40
C THR A 385 13.72 -20.44 -11.57
N THR A 386 13.27 -19.42 -12.31
CA THR A 386 12.40 -19.58 -13.49
C THR A 386 13.17 -19.82 -14.80
N GLY A 387 14.50 -19.81 -14.78
CA GLY A 387 15.35 -19.93 -15.98
C GLY A 387 15.88 -21.33 -16.29
N THR A 388 15.72 -22.30 -15.39
CA THR A 388 16.47 -23.57 -15.42
C THR A 388 15.61 -24.84 -15.60
N THR A 389 14.49 -24.74 -16.32
CA THR A 389 13.72 -25.92 -16.76
C THR A 389 13.35 -25.84 -18.24
N ARG A 390 14.36 -25.97 -19.11
CA ARG A 390 14.24 -26.39 -20.52
C ARG A 390 15.62 -26.80 -21.03
N SER A 391 15.91 -28.10 -20.91
CA SER A 391 16.94 -28.86 -21.62
C SER A 391 16.37 -30.25 -21.84
#